data_AF-A0A920AJT8-F1
#
_entry.id   AF-A0A920AJT8-F1
#
_cell.length_a   1.000
_cell.length_b   1.000
_cell.length_c   1.000
_cell.angle_alpha   90.00
_cell.angle_beta   90.00
_cell.angle_gamma   90.00
#
_symmetry.space_group_name_H-M   'P 1'
#
loop_
_entity.id
_entity.type
_entity.pdbx_description
1 polymer ?
#
loop_
_entity_poly.entity_id
_entity_poly.type
_entity_poly.pdbx_seq_one_letter_code
_entity_poly.pdbx_strand_id
1 'polypeptide(L)'
;MLQRKLKQDLEQRSLEELTGKVYQGEWTCDWTTALESDSDNIQTHYSYSYATQVVVLDDAGKVKTVYAAHDAGRIINPTLFEGQLEGSIHMGLGYALTEDMAMEGGFPVHRKLGKMGLIRSSATPEIVVIGVEEPDENGPFGAKGVGEIGLVPTASAVANAFKSFSGERQYSLPLQSVSA
;
A
#
# COMPACT_ATOMS: atom_id res chain seq x y z
N MET A 1 -11.89 13.78 -16.34
CA MET A 1 -11.41 14.33 -17.65
C MET A 1 -9.93 14.03 -17.99
N LEU A 2 -9.06 13.78 -17.00
CA LEU A 2 -7.63 13.45 -17.18
C LEU A 2 -7.37 12.30 -18.18
N GLN A 3 -8.07 11.18 -17.99
CA GLN A 3 -7.87 9.94 -18.74
C GLN A 3 -8.13 10.11 -20.25
N ARG A 4 -8.96 11.08 -20.66
CA ARG A 4 -9.26 11.32 -22.08
C ARG A 4 -8.12 12.02 -22.81
N LYS A 5 -7.50 13.04 -22.21
CA LYS A 5 -6.42 13.82 -22.83
C LYS A 5 -5.12 13.01 -22.93
N LEU A 6 -4.77 12.28 -21.88
CA LEU A 6 -3.62 11.38 -21.91
C LEU A 6 -3.83 10.25 -22.92
N LYS A 7 -5.03 9.64 -22.95
CA LYS A 7 -5.36 8.60 -23.93
C LYS A 7 -5.26 9.09 -25.37
N GLN A 8 -5.76 10.29 -25.67
CA GLN A 8 -5.63 10.91 -27.00
C GLN A 8 -4.17 11.18 -27.39
N ASP A 9 -3.34 11.65 -26.47
CA ASP A 9 -1.93 11.86 -26.77
C ASP A 9 -1.17 10.55 -26.99
N LEU A 10 -1.51 9.49 -26.24
CA LEU A 10 -0.94 8.15 -26.40
C LEU A 10 -1.38 7.45 -27.70
N GLU A 11 -2.42 7.94 -28.38
CA GLU A 11 -2.77 7.46 -29.73
C GLU A 11 -1.77 7.93 -30.79
N GLN A 12 -0.98 8.97 -30.50
CA GLN A 12 -0.12 9.64 -31.49
C GLN A 12 1.35 9.82 -31.06
N ARG A 13 1.67 9.64 -29.78
CA ARG A 13 2.99 9.95 -29.21
C ARG A 13 3.48 8.86 -28.27
N SER A 14 4.79 8.65 -28.20
CA SER A 14 5.39 7.72 -27.23
C SER A 14 5.40 8.32 -25.83
N LEU A 15 5.54 7.47 -24.81
CA LEU A 15 5.66 7.93 -23.42
C LEU A 15 6.90 8.81 -23.21
N GLU A 16 8.03 8.53 -23.88
CA GLU A 16 9.21 9.41 -23.78
C GLU A 16 8.91 10.83 -24.29
N GLU A 17 8.14 10.97 -25.37
CA GLU A 17 7.76 12.26 -25.96
C GLU A 17 6.79 13.07 -25.08
N LEU A 18 6.14 12.41 -24.11
CA LEU A 18 5.23 13.05 -23.16
C LEU A 18 5.93 13.43 -21.85
N THR A 19 7.22 13.14 -21.71
CA THR A 19 8.02 13.49 -20.52
C THR A 19 7.97 15.00 -20.25
N GLY A 20 7.61 15.38 -19.02
CA GLY A 20 7.48 16.78 -18.61
C GLY A 20 6.14 17.45 -18.96
N LYS A 21 5.24 16.76 -19.68
CA LYS A 21 3.89 17.26 -19.95
C LYS A 21 2.98 17.01 -18.75
N VAL A 22 2.35 18.08 -18.26
CA VAL A 22 1.41 18.02 -17.13
C VAL A 22 -0.02 17.93 -17.66
N TYR A 23 -0.74 16.89 -17.22
CA TYR A 23 -2.16 16.75 -17.48
C TYR A 23 -2.93 17.11 -16.22
N GLN A 24 -3.85 18.06 -16.34
CA GLN A 24 -4.79 18.37 -15.27
C GLN A 24 -6.17 17.81 -15.63
N GLY A 25 -6.80 17.19 -14.65
CA GLY A 25 -8.17 16.75 -14.77
C GLY A 25 -8.84 16.81 -13.42
N GLU A 26 -10.09 17.24 -13.44
CA GLU A 26 -10.94 17.31 -12.27
C GLU A 26 -11.90 16.12 -12.28
N TRP A 27 -12.17 15.62 -11.08
CA TRP A 27 -13.24 14.70 -10.79
C TRP A 27 -13.85 15.13 -9.46
N THR A 28 -15.17 15.27 -9.44
CA THR A 28 -15.92 15.75 -8.27
C THR A 28 -16.76 14.59 -7.76
N CYS A 29 -16.66 14.31 -6.47
CA CYS A 29 -17.61 13.46 -5.76
C CYS A 29 -18.67 14.37 -5.13
N ASP A 30 -19.85 14.47 -5.75
CA ASP A 30 -20.98 15.27 -5.26
C ASP A 30 -22.07 14.41 -4.59
N TRP A 31 -21.80 13.12 -4.39
CA TRP A 31 -22.70 12.13 -3.81
C TRP A 31 -22.10 11.58 -2.51
N THR A 32 -22.56 12.06 -1.35
CA THR A 32 -22.29 11.46 -0.04
C THR A 32 -23.43 11.74 0.93
N THR A 33 -23.54 10.96 2.00
CA THR A 33 -24.54 11.16 3.04
C THR A 33 -23.91 11.86 4.24
N ALA A 34 -24.48 13.00 4.65
CA ALA A 34 -24.01 13.75 5.81
C ALA A 34 -24.09 12.90 7.09
N LEU A 35 -23.21 13.17 8.06
CA LEU A 35 -23.14 12.39 9.31
C LEU A 35 -24.45 12.45 10.11
N GLU A 36 -25.16 13.58 10.03
CA GLU A 36 -26.43 13.85 10.73
C GLU A 36 -27.66 13.43 9.93
N SER A 37 -27.49 12.79 8.77
CA SER A 37 -28.60 12.44 7.88
C SER A 37 -29.37 11.21 8.37
N ASP A 38 -30.68 11.34 8.54
CA ASP A 38 -31.62 10.22 8.79
C ASP A 38 -31.91 9.38 7.53
N SER A 39 -30.96 9.31 6.59
CA SER A 39 -31.15 8.58 5.34
C SER A 39 -30.94 7.09 5.58
N ASP A 40 -31.93 6.27 5.23
CA ASP A 40 -31.80 4.81 5.24
C ASP A 40 -30.76 4.29 4.22
N ASN A 41 -30.34 5.13 3.27
CA ASN A 41 -29.37 4.80 2.23
C ASN A 41 -28.11 5.68 2.36
N ILE A 42 -27.09 5.17 3.05
CA ILE A 42 -25.83 5.87 3.30
C ILE A 42 -24.89 5.73 2.10
N GLN A 43 -24.55 6.85 1.48
CA GLN A 43 -23.50 6.96 0.47
C GLN A 43 -22.17 7.27 1.15
N THR A 44 -21.22 6.34 0.99
CA THR A 44 -19.91 6.38 1.65
C THR A 44 -19.07 7.56 1.13
N HIS A 45 -18.42 8.30 2.05
CA HIS A 45 -17.48 9.36 1.72
C HIS A 45 -16.29 8.82 0.91
N TYR A 46 -15.85 9.59 -0.07
CA TYR A 46 -14.69 9.26 -0.90
C TYR A 46 -13.50 10.13 -0.48
N SER A 47 -12.38 9.51 -0.10
CA SER A 47 -11.15 10.19 0.28
C SER A 47 -9.98 9.65 -0.55
N TYR A 48 -9.05 10.54 -0.93
CA TYR A 48 -7.76 10.17 -1.52
C TYR A 48 -6.66 10.28 -0.47
N SER A 49 -5.89 9.21 -0.34
CA SER A 49 -4.68 9.16 0.49
C SER A 49 -3.50 8.70 -0.35
N TYR A 50 -2.32 9.19 -0.01
CA TYR A 50 -1.06 8.79 -0.62
C TYR A 50 -0.21 7.99 0.36
N ALA A 51 0.55 7.04 -0.17
CA ALA A 51 1.44 6.22 0.64
C ALA A 51 2.71 5.87 -0.12
N THR A 52 3.81 5.83 0.61
CA THR A 52 5.09 5.31 0.11
C THR A 52 5.78 4.53 1.21
N GLN A 53 6.54 3.52 0.79
CA GLN A 53 7.37 2.73 1.69
C GLN A 53 8.77 2.55 1.12
N VAL A 54 9.76 2.59 1.99
CA VAL A 54 11.15 2.27 1.68
C VAL A 54 11.58 1.10 2.53
N VAL A 55 12.09 0.06 1.88
CA VAL A 55 12.60 -1.15 2.53
C VAL A 55 14.13 -1.12 2.47
N VAL A 56 14.75 -1.22 3.65
CA VAL A 56 16.21 -1.31 3.79
C VAL A 56 16.58 -2.76 4.08
N LEU A 57 17.54 -3.28 3.33
CA LEU A 57 18.10 -4.61 3.55
C LEU A 57 19.38 -4.55 4.39
N ASP A 58 19.68 -5.61 5.11
CA ASP A 58 21.00 -5.83 5.69
C ASP A 58 22.01 -6.38 4.67
N ASP A 59 23.27 -6.54 5.09
CA ASP A 59 24.35 -7.05 4.22
C ASP A 59 24.10 -8.48 3.73
N ALA A 60 23.17 -9.22 4.35
CA ALA A 60 22.77 -10.57 3.96
C ALA A 60 21.52 -10.57 3.05
N GLY A 61 21.01 -9.40 2.64
CA GLY A 61 19.84 -9.28 1.77
C GLY A 61 18.50 -9.47 2.48
N LYS A 62 18.47 -9.49 3.83
CA LYS A 62 17.23 -9.60 4.61
C LYS A 62 16.64 -8.23 4.91
N VAL A 63 15.31 -8.15 4.98
CA VAL A 63 14.61 -6.92 5.38
C VAL A 63 15.01 -6.56 6.81
N LYS A 64 15.63 -5.40 6.97
CA LYS A 64 16.09 -4.87 8.25
C LYS A 64 15.11 -3.84 8.83
N THR A 65 14.71 -2.87 8.01
CA THR A 65 13.84 -1.77 8.41
C THR A 65 12.87 -1.41 7.29
N VAL A 66 11.63 -1.09 7.65
CA VAL A 66 10.62 -0.53 6.73
C VAL A 66 10.25 0.87 7.20
N TYR A 67 10.48 1.87 6.35
CA TYR A 67 9.99 3.23 6.55
C TYR A 67 8.68 3.39 5.79
N ALA A 68 7.62 3.83 6.46
CA ALA A 68 6.29 3.96 5.88
C ALA A 68 5.74 5.35 6.10
N ALA A 69 5.56 6.11 5.01
CA ALA A 69 4.97 7.43 5.05
C ALA A 69 3.58 7.39 4.43
N HIS A 70 2.57 7.76 5.23
CA HIS A 70 1.17 7.63 4.87
C HIS A 70 0.40 8.91 5.17
N ASP A 71 -0.29 9.42 4.16
CA ASP A 71 -1.26 10.51 4.29
C ASP A 71 -2.55 9.98 4.89
N ALA A 72 -2.80 10.38 6.13
CA ALA A 72 -3.97 9.97 6.91
C ALA A 72 -4.97 11.11 7.08
N GLY A 73 -4.76 12.24 6.41
CA GLY A 73 -5.37 13.49 6.79
C GLY A 73 -5.07 13.82 8.25
N ARG A 74 -6.07 14.28 8.98
CA ARG A 74 -5.93 14.52 10.41
C ARG A 74 -5.85 13.20 11.19
N ILE A 75 -4.76 12.98 11.91
CA ILE A 75 -4.58 11.82 12.77
C ILE A 75 -5.33 12.04 14.08
N ILE A 76 -6.43 11.30 14.27
CA ILE A 76 -7.28 11.43 15.46
C ILE A 76 -6.63 10.78 16.69
N ASN A 77 -6.05 9.59 16.51
CA ASN A 77 -5.38 8.84 17.56
C ASN A 77 -4.05 8.29 17.02
N PRO A 78 -2.91 8.89 17.37
CA PRO A 78 -1.60 8.48 16.89
C PRO A 78 -1.25 7.01 17.19
N THR A 79 -1.59 6.52 18.39
CA THR A 79 -1.28 5.14 18.78
C THR A 79 -2.07 4.11 17.97
N LEU A 80 -3.36 4.36 17.71
CA LEU A 80 -4.15 3.48 16.86
C LEU A 80 -3.73 3.56 15.40
N PHE A 81 -3.32 4.75 14.94
CA PHE A 81 -2.77 4.94 13.60
C PHE A 81 -1.48 4.12 13.43
N GLU A 82 -0.50 4.28 14.31
CA GLU A 82 0.75 3.53 14.30
C GLU A 82 0.50 2.02 14.33
N GLY A 83 -0.33 1.54 15.26
CA GLY A 83 -0.64 0.11 15.37
C GLY A 83 -1.32 -0.45 14.13
N GLN A 84 -2.18 0.33 13.46
CA GLN A 84 -2.78 -0.09 12.20
C GLN A 84 -1.73 -0.23 11.09
N LEU A 85 -0.82 0.74 10.95
CA LEU A 85 0.24 0.69 9.94
C LEU A 85 1.23 -0.45 10.20
N GLU A 86 1.65 -0.65 11.45
CA GLU A 86 2.52 -1.76 11.83
C GLU A 86 1.89 -3.11 11.48
N GLY A 87 0.60 -3.30 11.79
CA GLY A 87 -0.14 -4.51 11.45
C GLY A 87 -0.27 -4.72 9.93
N SER A 88 -0.58 -3.67 9.19
CA SER A 88 -0.66 -3.72 7.72
C SER A 88 0.69 -4.04 7.07
N ILE A 89 1.78 -3.44 7.55
CA ILE A 89 3.14 -3.69 7.03
C ILE A 89 3.57 -5.11 7.37
N HIS A 90 3.30 -5.59 8.59
CA HIS A 90 3.57 -6.97 8.98
C HIS A 90 2.86 -7.97 8.06
N MET A 91 1.57 -7.76 7.78
CA MET A 91 0.80 -8.57 6.83
C MET A 91 1.39 -8.47 5.41
N GLY A 92 1.78 -7.27 4.97
CA GLY A 92 2.36 -7.03 3.66
C GLY A 92 3.71 -7.70 3.47
N LEU A 93 4.52 -7.78 4.52
CA LEU A 93 5.79 -8.52 4.53
C LEU A 93 5.54 -10.02 4.42
N GLY A 94 4.53 -10.55 5.11
CA GLY A 94 4.12 -11.95 4.99
C GLY A 94 3.73 -12.28 3.55
N TYR A 95 2.83 -11.49 2.99
CA TYR A 95 2.42 -11.59 1.59
C TYR A 95 3.60 -11.49 0.60
N ALA A 96 4.58 -10.62 0.88
CA ALA A 96 5.73 -10.43 0.02
C ALA A 96 6.74 -11.58 0.07
N LEU A 97 6.96 -12.18 1.25
CA LEU A 97 8.14 -13.01 1.50
C LEU A 97 7.84 -14.50 1.70
N THR A 98 6.68 -14.84 2.27
CA THR A 98 6.51 -16.19 2.85
C THR A 98 5.13 -16.79 2.69
N GLU A 99 4.07 -15.97 2.60
CA GLU A 99 2.70 -16.47 2.51
C GLU A 99 2.40 -17.02 1.11
N ASP A 100 2.04 -18.29 1.06
CA ASP A 100 1.52 -18.96 -0.12
C ASP A 100 0.37 -19.88 0.28
N MET A 101 -0.74 -19.77 -0.44
CA MET A 101 -1.94 -20.57 -0.22
C MET A 101 -2.05 -21.62 -1.33
N ALA A 102 -1.13 -22.58 -1.33
CA ALA A 102 -1.14 -23.67 -2.28
C ALA A 102 -2.48 -24.44 -2.24
N MET A 103 -3.03 -24.71 -3.42
CA MET A 103 -4.32 -25.36 -3.63
C MET A 103 -4.14 -26.65 -4.42
N GLU A 104 -4.77 -27.73 -3.98
CA GLU A 104 -4.81 -29.02 -4.69
C GLU A 104 -6.26 -29.53 -4.73
N GLY A 105 -6.76 -29.83 -5.92
CA GLY A 105 -8.16 -30.26 -6.11
C GLY A 105 -9.21 -29.25 -5.63
N GLY A 106 -8.87 -27.94 -5.59
CA GLY A 106 -9.74 -26.88 -5.08
C GLY A 106 -9.73 -26.72 -3.56
N PHE A 107 -8.84 -27.41 -2.85
CA PHE A 107 -8.69 -27.32 -1.40
C PHE A 107 -7.30 -26.81 -1.00
N PRO A 108 -7.19 -26.03 0.09
CA PRO A 108 -5.89 -25.65 0.62
C PRO A 108 -5.07 -26.88 1.00
N VAL A 109 -3.84 -26.95 0.50
CA VAL A 109 -2.87 -28.00 0.83
C VAL A 109 -2.52 -27.96 2.33
N HIS A 110 -2.57 -26.77 2.93
CA HIS A 110 -2.30 -26.55 4.34
C HIS A 110 -3.52 -26.00 5.07
N ARG A 111 -3.90 -26.64 6.19
CA ARG A 111 -5.05 -26.27 7.03
C ARG A 111 -4.64 -25.76 8.41
N LYS A 112 -3.34 -25.61 8.65
CA LYS A 112 -2.79 -25.11 9.92
C LYS A 112 -2.03 -23.83 9.64
N LEU A 113 -2.29 -22.78 10.43
CA LEU A 113 -1.67 -21.45 10.27
C LEU A 113 -0.14 -21.50 10.26
N GLY A 114 0.47 -22.35 11.11
CA GLY A 114 1.93 -22.51 11.15
C GLY A 114 2.57 -23.09 9.87
N LYS A 115 1.76 -23.57 8.91
CA LYS A 115 2.22 -24.03 7.59
C LYS A 115 1.89 -23.04 6.46
N MET A 116 1.25 -21.91 6.76
CA MET A 116 0.83 -20.92 5.76
C MET A 116 1.86 -19.79 5.56
N GLY A 117 3.05 -19.91 6.15
CA GLY A 117 4.11 -18.92 5.95
C GLY A 117 3.93 -17.61 6.72
N LEU A 118 3.06 -17.55 7.72
CA LEU A 118 2.89 -16.33 8.53
C LEU A 118 4.19 -15.93 9.24
N ILE A 119 4.54 -14.65 9.17
CA ILE A 119 5.70 -14.09 9.86
C ILE A 119 5.42 -14.09 11.37
N ARG A 120 6.42 -14.49 12.16
CA ARG A 120 6.34 -14.42 13.63
C ARG A 120 6.64 -13.00 14.10
N SER A 121 6.05 -12.58 15.23
CA SER A 121 6.37 -11.29 15.84
C SER A 121 7.87 -11.07 16.05
N SER A 122 8.60 -12.10 16.50
CA SER A 122 10.06 -12.05 16.70
C SER A 122 10.87 -11.93 15.41
N ALA A 123 10.26 -12.16 14.25
CA ALA A 123 10.88 -12.04 12.93
C ALA A 123 10.38 -10.78 12.18
N THR A 124 9.56 -9.96 12.82
CA THR A 124 9.12 -8.69 12.23
C THR A 124 10.29 -7.70 12.29
N PRO A 125 10.66 -7.07 11.17
CA PRO A 125 11.72 -6.07 11.14
C PRO A 125 11.30 -4.81 11.89
N GLU A 126 12.23 -3.88 12.07
CA GLU A 126 11.90 -2.54 12.57
C GLU A 126 10.95 -1.84 11.57
N ILE A 127 9.88 -1.23 12.08
CA ILE A 127 8.91 -0.46 11.30
C ILE A 127 8.92 0.96 11.83
N VAL A 128 9.15 1.92 10.94
CA VAL A 128 9.14 3.35 11.25
C VAL A 128 7.95 3.98 10.52
N VAL A 129 6.92 4.35 11.28
CA VAL A 129 5.71 4.99 10.76
C VAL A 129 5.88 6.51 10.75
N ILE A 130 5.55 7.12 9.62
CA ILE A 130 5.59 8.56 9.39
C ILE A 130 4.17 8.99 8.97
N GLY A 131 3.46 9.61 9.89
CA GLY A 131 2.16 10.22 9.59
C GLY A 131 2.33 11.51 8.80
N VAL A 132 1.73 11.59 7.61
CA VAL A 132 1.61 12.83 6.85
C VAL A 132 0.21 13.38 7.07
N GLU A 133 0.12 14.55 7.69
CA GLU A 133 -1.16 15.17 8.00
C GLU A 133 -1.53 16.23 6.95
N GLU A 134 -2.35 15.85 5.97
CA GLU A 134 -2.96 16.75 4.98
C GLU A 134 -4.49 16.63 5.07
N PRO A 135 -5.16 17.46 5.89
CA PRO A 135 -6.59 17.30 6.18
C PRO A 135 -7.46 17.26 4.92
N ASP A 136 -8.40 16.31 4.86
CA ASP A 136 -9.44 16.29 3.81
C ASP A 136 -10.54 17.30 4.16
N GLU A 137 -10.68 18.38 3.39
CA GLU A 137 -11.70 19.42 3.60
C GLU A 137 -13.13 18.86 3.65
N ASN A 138 -13.38 17.74 2.96
CA ASN A 138 -14.69 17.09 2.90
C ASN A 138 -14.82 15.93 3.91
N GLY A 139 -13.71 15.53 4.53
CA GLY A 139 -13.67 14.41 5.48
C GLY A 139 -14.08 14.83 6.90
N PRO A 140 -14.62 13.89 7.69
CA PRO A 140 -15.00 14.18 9.08
C PRO A 140 -13.77 14.61 9.87
N PHE A 141 -13.80 15.84 10.39
CA PHE A 141 -12.67 16.47 11.10
C PHE A 141 -11.35 16.53 10.30
N GLY A 142 -11.38 16.38 8.98
CA GLY A 142 -10.17 16.31 8.16
C GLY A 142 -9.53 14.92 8.06
N ALA A 143 -10.13 13.88 8.65
CA ALA A 143 -9.55 12.54 8.69
C ALA A 143 -9.75 11.76 7.37
N LYS A 144 -8.79 10.90 7.05
CA LYS A 144 -8.84 9.97 5.92
C LYS A 144 -8.76 8.52 6.39
N GLY A 145 -9.24 7.60 5.55
CA GLY A 145 -9.21 6.18 5.84
C GLY A 145 -7.80 5.59 5.75
N VAL A 146 -7.38 4.81 6.75
CA VAL A 146 -6.03 4.20 6.81
C VAL A 146 -6.04 2.67 6.85
N GLY A 147 -7.22 2.04 6.89
CA GLY A 147 -7.35 0.60 7.14
C GLY A 147 -6.60 -0.30 6.17
N GLU A 148 -6.59 0.05 4.88
CA GLU A 148 -6.02 -0.79 3.81
C GLU A 148 -4.71 -0.24 3.24
N ILE A 149 -4.56 1.09 3.21
CA ILE A 149 -3.47 1.78 2.51
C ILE A 149 -2.07 1.47 3.09
N GLY A 150 -2.01 1.05 4.36
CA GLY A 150 -0.80 0.53 4.99
C GLY A 150 -0.20 -0.68 4.27
N LEU A 151 -1.06 -1.57 3.75
CA LEU A 151 -0.66 -2.85 3.17
C LEU A 151 -0.12 -2.68 1.75
N VAL A 152 -0.81 -1.85 0.96
CA VAL A 152 -0.70 -1.76 -0.52
C VAL A 152 0.74 -1.65 -1.04
N PRO A 153 1.58 -0.71 -0.56
CA PRO A 153 2.92 -0.53 -1.14
C PRO A 153 3.95 -1.58 -0.70
N THR A 154 3.68 -2.37 0.34
CA THR A 154 4.68 -3.20 1.04
C THR A 154 5.39 -4.19 0.11
N ALA A 155 4.64 -5.06 -0.58
CA ALA A 155 5.26 -6.07 -1.44
C ALA A 155 6.08 -5.47 -2.59
N SER A 156 5.61 -4.35 -3.15
CA SER A 156 6.33 -3.63 -4.21
C SER A 156 7.62 -2.98 -3.70
N ALA A 157 7.62 -2.45 -2.46
CA ALA A 157 8.79 -1.86 -1.83
C ALA A 157 9.86 -2.92 -1.55
N VAL A 158 9.46 -4.11 -1.06
CA VAL A 158 10.36 -5.26 -0.89
C VAL A 158 10.93 -5.71 -2.24
N ALA A 159 10.10 -5.88 -3.27
CA ALA A 159 10.57 -6.28 -4.60
C ALA A 159 11.54 -5.25 -5.22
N ASN A 160 11.32 -3.96 -4.99
CA ASN A 160 12.23 -2.89 -5.41
C ASN A 160 13.57 -2.97 -4.66
N ALA A 161 13.55 -3.19 -3.35
CA ALA A 161 14.76 -3.36 -2.55
C ALA A 161 15.57 -4.59 -2.98
N PHE A 162 14.90 -5.73 -3.21
CA PHE A 162 15.53 -6.95 -3.70
C PHE A 162 16.17 -6.73 -5.07
N LYS A 163 15.46 -6.10 -6.01
CA LYS A 163 16.03 -5.72 -7.32
C LYS A 163 17.24 -4.79 -7.18
N SER A 164 17.19 -3.82 -6.27
CA SER A 164 18.32 -2.92 -6.03
C SER A 164 19.54 -3.64 -5.45
N PHE A 165 19.33 -4.71 -4.71
CA PHE A 165 20.37 -5.50 -4.07
C PHE A 165 20.97 -6.56 -4.99
N SER A 166 20.14 -7.36 -5.68
CA SER A 166 20.59 -8.45 -6.55
C SER A 166 20.75 -8.07 -8.03
N GLY A 167 20.19 -6.93 -8.46
CA GLY A 167 20.10 -6.54 -9.87
C GLY A 167 18.94 -7.19 -10.64
N GLU A 168 18.28 -8.21 -10.09
CA GLU A 168 17.23 -8.97 -10.77
C GLU A 168 15.84 -8.59 -10.30
N ARG A 169 14.92 -8.39 -11.26
CA ARG A 169 13.52 -8.08 -10.96
C ARG A 169 12.70 -9.36 -10.83
N GLN A 170 12.00 -9.48 -9.71
CA GLN A 170 11.03 -10.54 -9.48
C GLN A 170 9.60 -10.02 -9.70
N TYR A 171 8.76 -10.85 -10.32
CA TYR A 171 7.37 -10.50 -10.70
C TYR A 171 6.31 -11.44 -10.12
N SER A 172 6.75 -12.43 -9.34
CA SER A 172 5.88 -13.42 -8.71
C SER A 172 6.11 -13.40 -7.20
N LEU A 173 5.02 -13.44 -6.45
CA LEU A 173 5.04 -13.62 -5.01
C LEU A 173 4.82 -15.10 -4.65
N PRO A 174 5.35 -15.58 -3.52
CA PRO A 174 6.29 -14.88 -2.64
C PRO A 174 7.66 -14.69 -3.31
N LEU A 175 8.35 -13.61 -2.94
CA LEU A 175 9.68 -13.26 -3.47
C LEU A 175 10.71 -14.29 -3.00
N GLN A 176 11.59 -14.69 -3.93
CA GLN A 176 12.76 -15.52 -3.64
C GLN A 176 13.79 -14.70 -2.88
N SER A 177 14.46 -15.33 -1.91
CA SER A 177 15.54 -14.71 -1.14
C SER A 177 16.68 -14.27 -2.06
N VAL A 178 17.28 -13.13 -1.74
CA VAL A 178 18.43 -12.57 -2.46
C VAL A 178 19.69 -12.71 -1.62
N SER A 179 20.83 -12.88 -2.28
CA SER A 179 22.18 -12.87 -1.68
C SER A 179 23.12 -12.07 -2.59
N ALA A 180 24.17 -11.49 -2.00
CA ALA A 180 25.24 -10.81 -2.74
C ALA A 180 26.09 -11.79 -3.55
#